data_AF-A0A6V6YNS8-F1
#
_entry.id   AF-A0A6V6YNS8-F1
#
_cell.length_a   1.000
_cell.length_b   1.000
_cell.length_c   1.000
_cell.angle_alpha   90.00
_cell.angle_beta   90.00
_cell.angle_gamma   90.00
#
_symmetry.space_group_name_H-M   'P 1'
#
loop_
_entity.id
_entity.type
_entity.pdbx_description
1 polymer ?
#
loop_
_entity_poly.entity_id
_entity_poly.type
_entity_poly.pdbx_seq_one_letter_code
_entity_poly.pdbx_strand_id
1 'polypeptide(L)'
;MRTLVIGDIHGGLNALVQLLNRIALSETDRLIFLGDYVDGWSESAQVIEFLIRLSQKQECIFIKGNHDAWCQEWLEKDVINDIWFLHGGKSTIESYQNIDISEKEKHLKFFNQMKDYFVDENNNLFIHAGFSSMHGPEKEHYQTNFSWDRTLWEMALIMDKRIKKDSNLYPKKVITF
;
A
#
# COMPACT_ATOMS: atom_id res chain seq x y z
N MET A 1 0.78 18.07 -13.74
CA MET A 1 1.56 17.00 -13.11
C MET A 1 0.85 15.68 -13.37
N ARG A 2 1.52 14.69 -13.98
CA ARG A 2 0.93 13.36 -14.21
C ARG A 2 1.03 12.56 -12.90
N THR A 3 -0.06 11.92 -12.50
CA THR A 3 -0.10 11.03 -11.33
C THR A 3 -0.23 9.59 -11.80
N LEU A 4 0.63 8.71 -11.30
CA LEU A 4 0.65 7.29 -11.64
C LEU A 4 0.38 6.47 -10.37
N VAL A 5 -0.59 5.57 -10.46
CA VAL A 5 -1.01 4.72 -9.34
C VAL A 5 -0.52 3.30 -9.61
N ILE A 6 0.24 2.74 -8.68
CA ILE A 6 0.92 1.45 -8.82
C ILE A 6 0.33 0.52 -7.75
N GLY A 7 -0.19 -0.62 -8.20
CA GLY A 7 -0.71 -1.66 -7.32
C GLY A 7 0.39 -2.50 -6.68
N ASP A 8 -0.02 -3.66 -6.18
CA ASP A 8 0.81 -4.58 -5.40
C ASP A 8 2.10 -4.98 -6.14
N ILE A 9 3.21 -5.00 -5.42
CA ILE A 9 4.55 -5.30 -5.97
C ILE A 9 5.02 -6.68 -5.55
N HIS A 10 4.77 -7.08 -4.30
CA HIS A 10 5.12 -8.39 -3.75
C HIS A 10 6.54 -8.85 -4.11
N GLY A 11 7.54 -8.06 -3.72
CA GLY A 11 8.95 -8.40 -3.93
C GLY A 11 9.37 -8.47 -5.42
N GLY A 12 8.51 -8.05 -6.36
CA GLY A 12 8.74 -8.11 -7.80
C GLY A 12 9.59 -6.95 -8.32
N LEU A 13 10.83 -6.78 -7.85
CA LEU A 13 11.69 -5.65 -8.23
C LEU A 13 11.90 -5.55 -9.74
N ASN A 14 12.19 -6.67 -10.40
CA ASN A 14 12.38 -6.71 -11.84
C ASN A 14 11.13 -6.25 -12.63
N ALA A 15 9.95 -6.64 -12.16
CA ALA A 15 8.68 -6.23 -12.76
C ALA A 15 8.43 -4.73 -12.54
N LEU A 16 8.70 -4.22 -11.34
CA LEU A 16 8.60 -2.80 -11.03
C LEU A 16 9.51 -1.96 -11.92
N VAL A 17 10.79 -2.31 -12.03
CA VAL A 17 11.75 -1.61 -12.90
C VAL A 17 11.30 -1.63 -14.36
N GLN A 18 10.82 -2.80 -14.84
CA GLN A 18 10.27 -2.91 -16.19
C GLN A 18 9.05 -1.99 -16.40
N LEU A 19 8.13 -1.94 -15.44
CA LEU A 19 6.95 -1.07 -15.48
C LEU A 19 7.36 0.39 -15.59
N LEU A 20 8.23 0.87 -14.69
CA LEU A 20 8.68 2.27 -14.65
C LEU A 20 9.40 2.69 -15.95
N ASN A 21 10.16 1.77 -16.56
CA ASN A 21 10.76 2.00 -17.87
C ASN A 21 9.71 2.09 -18.99
N ARG A 22 8.72 1.18 -19.02
CA ARG A 22 7.68 1.15 -20.06
C ARG A 22 6.78 2.38 -20.05
N ILE A 23 6.48 2.91 -18.87
CA ILE A 23 5.66 4.13 -18.73
C ILE A 23 6.46 5.41 -18.95
N ALA A 24 7.77 5.29 -19.21
CA ALA A 24 8.74 6.38 -19.31
C ALA A 24 8.58 7.34 -18.14
N LEU A 25 8.87 6.85 -16.93
CA LEU A 25 8.77 7.62 -15.70
C LEU A 25 9.60 8.91 -15.80
N SER A 26 8.99 10.03 -15.44
CA SER A 26 9.62 11.33 -15.29
C SER A 26 9.72 11.69 -13.81
N GLU A 27 10.77 12.42 -13.42
CA GLU A 27 10.90 12.99 -12.07
C GLU A 27 9.81 14.04 -11.75
N THR A 28 9.08 14.52 -12.77
CA THR A 28 7.92 15.40 -12.60
C THR A 28 6.61 14.66 -12.38
N ASP A 29 6.62 13.33 -12.39
CA ASP A 29 5.46 12.51 -12.06
C ASP A 29 5.32 12.31 -10.55
N ARG A 30 4.07 12.33 -10.07
CA ARG A 30 3.72 11.88 -8.73
C ARG A 30 3.38 10.39 -8.76
N LEU A 31 3.98 9.61 -7.86
CA LEU A 31 3.71 8.19 -7.70
C LEU A 31 2.87 7.93 -6.46
N ILE A 32 1.82 7.12 -6.61
CA ILE A 32 1.02 6.60 -5.50
C ILE A 32 1.11 5.08 -5.55
N PHE A 33 1.73 4.48 -4.53
CA PHE A 33 1.79 3.03 -4.38
C PHE A 33 0.72 2.57 -3.40
N LEU A 34 -0.03 1.52 -3.77
CA LEU A 34 -1.21 1.06 -3.03
C LEU A 34 -0.93 0.03 -1.93
N GLY A 35 0.34 -0.24 -1.62
CA GLY A 35 0.75 -1.21 -0.61
C GLY A 35 1.15 -2.57 -1.19
N ASP A 36 1.41 -3.51 -0.29
CA ASP A 36 1.88 -4.85 -0.55
C ASP A 36 3.18 -4.86 -1.39
N TYR A 37 4.21 -4.23 -0.82
CA TYR A 37 5.55 -4.14 -1.39
C TYR A 37 6.34 -5.44 -1.26
N VAL A 38 6.07 -6.15 -0.17
CA VAL A 38 6.79 -7.34 0.28
C VAL A 38 5.97 -8.61 0.06
N ASP A 39 6.60 -9.75 0.36
CA ASP A 39 6.10 -11.12 0.19
C ASP A 39 5.99 -11.54 -1.27
N GLY A 40 5.62 -12.80 -1.53
CA GLY A 40 5.56 -13.33 -2.89
C GLY A 40 6.96 -13.63 -3.43
N TRP A 41 7.57 -12.71 -4.17
CA TRP A 41 8.88 -12.91 -4.81
C TRP A 41 10.06 -12.66 -3.85
N SER A 42 11.27 -12.98 -4.30
CA SER A 42 12.48 -13.05 -3.45
C SER A 42 13.17 -11.72 -3.17
N GLU A 43 12.70 -10.60 -3.73
CA GLU A 43 13.41 -9.33 -3.73
C GLU A 43 12.76 -8.27 -2.80
N SER A 44 12.01 -8.67 -1.77
CA SER A 44 11.30 -7.76 -0.86
C SER A 44 12.20 -6.68 -0.25
N ALA A 45 13.34 -7.03 0.34
CA ALA A 45 14.27 -6.05 0.90
C ALA A 45 14.79 -5.08 -0.18
N GLN A 46 15.07 -5.58 -1.38
CA GLN A 46 15.58 -4.77 -2.48
C GLN A 46 14.50 -3.85 -3.08
N VAL A 47 13.23 -4.27 -3.09
CA VAL A 47 12.09 -3.41 -3.42
C VAL A 47 12.04 -2.23 -2.44
N ILE A 48 12.10 -2.48 -1.13
CA ILE A 48 12.07 -1.42 -0.13
C ILE A 48 13.23 -0.44 -0.32
N GLU A 49 14.45 -0.94 -0.51
CA GLU A 49 15.61 -0.08 -0.76
C GLU A 49 15.46 0.74 -2.05
N PHE A 50 14.92 0.12 -3.12
CA PHE A 50 14.64 0.82 -4.38
C PHE A 50 13.62 1.95 -4.18
N LEU A 51 12.53 1.71 -3.47
CA LEU A 51 11.47 2.70 -3.23
C LEU A 51 11.96 3.86 -2.35
N ILE A 52 12.81 3.60 -1.36
CA ILE A 52 13.47 4.63 -0.55
C ILE A 52 14.33 5.53 -1.44
N ARG A 53 15.12 4.97 -2.37
CA ARG A 53 15.93 5.76 -3.30
C ARG A 53 15.08 6.53 -4.30
N LEU A 54 13.96 5.97 -4.73
CA LEU A 54 13.04 6.61 -5.67
C LEU A 54 12.37 7.84 -5.05
N SER A 55 11.93 7.74 -3.78
CA SER A 55 11.28 8.86 -3.07
C SER A 55 12.23 10.03 -2.75
N GLN A 56 13.54 9.82 -2.83
CA GLN A 56 14.52 10.90 -2.73
C GLN A 56 14.61 11.75 -4.01
N LYS A 57 14.09 11.24 -5.14
CA LYS A 57 14.20 11.89 -6.46
C LYS A 57 12.91 12.56 -6.91
N GLN A 58 11.76 12.05 -6.46
CA GLN A 58 10.44 12.54 -6.86
C GLN A 58 9.39 12.28 -5.80
N GLU A 59 8.22 12.88 -5.97
CA GLU A 59 7.10 12.71 -5.03
C GLU A 59 6.54 11.29 -5.10
N CYS A 60 6.66 10.58 -3.98
CA CYS A 60 6.08 9.25 -3.79
C CYS A 60 5.18 9.22 -2.55
N ILE A 61 4.01 8.64 -2.70
CA ILE A 61 3.07 8.37 -1.61
C ILE A 61 2.97 6.85 -1.49
N PHE A 62 3.25 6.34 -0.29
CA PHE A 62 3.24 4.91 0.00
C PHE A 62 2.09 4.59 0.93
N ILE A 63 1.09 3.86 0.42
CA ILE A 63 0.00 3.32 1.22
C ILE A 63 0.44 1.99 1.84
N LYS A 64 0.01 1.71 3.07
CA LYS A 64 0.36 0.48 3.80
C LYS A 64 -0.60 -0.66 3.45
N GLY A 65 -0.06 -1.73 2.88
CA GLY A 65 -0.77 -2.99 2.68
C GLY A 65 -0.76 -3.89 3.91
N ASN A 66 -1.53 -4.98 3.87
CA ASN A 66 -1.56 -5.92 5.01
C ASN A 66 -0.27 -6.73 5.12
N HIS A 67 0.38 -7.05 4.00
CA HIS A 67 1.68 -7.73 4.01
C HIS A 67 2.77 -6.83 4.59
N ASP A 68 2.71 -5.52 4.28
CA ASP A 68 3.64 -4.52 4.80
C ASP A 68 3.52 -4.34 6.31
N ALA A 69 2.29 -4.37 6.84
CA ALA A 69 2.04 -4.25 8.26
C ALA A 69 2.61 -5.44 9.05
N TRP A 70 2.49 -6.67 8.53
CA TRP A 70 3.13 -7.84 9.14
C TRP A 70 4.66 -7.77 9.07
N CYS A 71 5.21 -7.35 7.92
CA CYS A 71 6.66 -7.18 7.78
C CYS A 71 7.20 -6.09 8.73
N GLN A 72 6.48 -4.99 8.90
CA GLN A 72 6.83 -3.95 9.87
C GLN A 72 6.87 -4.51 11.29
N GLU A 73 5.83 -5.25 11.71
CA GLU A 73 5.78 -5.84 13.05
C GLU A 73 6.94 -6.81 13.28
N TRP A 74 7.27 -7.62 12.27
CA TRP A 74 8.41 -8.51 12.33
C TRP A 74 9.74 -7.73 12.44
N LEU A 75 9.96 -6.70 11.62
CA LEU A 75 11.19 -5.89 11.69
C LEU A 75 11.32 -5.14 13.03
N GLU A 76 10.21 -4.73 13.63
CA GLU A 76 10.19 -3.97 14.89
C GLU A 76 10.36 -4.86 16.12
N LYS A 77 9.70 -6.02 16.15
CA LYS A 77 9.54 -6.83 17.37
C LYS A 77 10.11 -8.25 17.25
N ASP A 78 10.62 -8.62 16.08
CA ASP A 78 11.03 -9.99 15.74
C ASP A 78 9.90 -11.02 15.92
N VAL A 79 8.64 -10.58 15.76
CA VAL A 79 7.45 -11.44 15.85
C VAL A 79 7.11 -11.96 14.46
N ILE A 80 7.11 -13.29 14.30
CA ILE A 80 6.68 -13.96 13.07
C ILE A 80 5.23 -14.41 13.24
N ASN A 81 4.33 -13.88 12.43
CA ASN A 81 2.95 -14.36 12.34
C ASN A 81 2.88 -15.62 11.46
N ASP A 82 2.30 -16.70 11.96
CA ASP A 82 2.25 -17.99 11.24
C ASP A 82 1.49 -17.91 9.90
N ILE A 83 0.38 -17.16 9.87
CA ILE A 83 -0.42 -16.97 8.66
C ILE A 83 0.43 -16.23 7.63
N TRP A 84 1.04 -15.12 8.04
CA TRP A 84 1.92 -14.34 7.18
C TRP A 84 3.10 -15.17 6.64
N PHE A 85 3.78 -15.91 7.52
CA PHE A 85 4.92 -16.75 7.15
C PHE A 85 4.57 -17.75 6.05
N LEU A 86 3.41 -18.42 6.18
CA LEU A 86 2.91 -19.39 5.20
C LEU A 86 2.43 -18.74 3.89
N HIS A 87 2.00 -17.48 3.92
CA HIS A 87 1.47 -16.75 2.77
C HIS A 87 2.45 -15.70 2.21
N GLY A 88 3.75 -16.04 2.20
CA GLY A 88 4.79 -15.26 1.51
C GLY A 88 5.76 -14.52 2.44
N GLY A 89 5.45 -14.39 3.74
CA GLY A 89 6.36 -13.79 4.71
C GLY A 89 7.72 -14.48 4.79
N LYS A 90 7.78 -15.79 4.52
CA LYS A 90 9.04 -16.54 4.45
C LYS A 90 10.02 -15.95 3.42
N SER A 91 9.58 -15.63 2.20
CA SER A 91 10.48 -15.09 1.17
C SER A 91 10.97 -13.69 1.53
N THR A 92 10.12 -12.90 2.20
CA THR A 92 10.52 -11.62 2.79
C THR A 92 11.63 -11.81 3.81
N ILE A 93 11.45 -12.67 4.82
CA ILE A 93 12.47 -12.94 5.84
C ILE A 93 13.80 -13.38 5.20
N GLU A 94 13.73 -14.27 4.21
CA GLU A 94 14.91 -14.73 3.46
C GLU A 94 15.63 -13.58 2.73
N SER A 95 14.89 -12.64 2.11
CA SER A 95 15.47 -11.48 1.44
C SER A 95 16.27 -10.54 2.38
N TYR A 96 16.02 -10.62 3.69
CA TYR A 96 16.67 -9.82 4.73
C TYR A 96 17.84 -10.52 5.43
N GLN A 97 18.20 -11.76 5.06
CA GLN A 97 19.25 -12.53 5.74
C GLN A 97 20.64 -11.86 5.72
N ASN A 98 20.96 -11.17 4.62
CA ASN A 98 22.27 -10.51 4.43
C ASN A 98 22.18 -8.98 4.55
N ILE A 99 21.07 -8.45 5.08
CA ILE A 99 20.88 -7.02 5.30
C ILE A 99 21.37 -6.69 6.71
N ASP A 100 22.25 -5.70 6.81
CA ASP A 100 22.77 -5.24 8.10
C ASP A 100 21.70 -4.55 8.96
N ILE A 101 22.01 -4.37 10.24
CA ILE A 101 21.07 -3.81 11.22
C ILE A 101 20.71 -2.36 10.85
N SER A 102 21.67 -1.56 10.37
CA SER A 102 21.42 -0.17 9.99
C SER A 102 20.46 -0.03 8.81
N GLU A 103 20.57 -0.89 7.80
CA GLU A 103 19.65 -0.91 6.66
C GLU A 103 18.27 -1.45 7.07
N LYS A 104 18.20 -2.44 7.97
CA LYS A 104 16.92 -2.87 8.56
C LYS A 104 16.21 -1.73 9.30
N GLU A 105 16.94 -0.94 10.09
CA GLU A 105 16.38 0.24 10.77
C GLU A 105 15.87 1.30 9.79
N LYS A 106 16.58 1.51 8.68
CA LYS A 106 16.17 2.40 7.60
C LYS A 106 14.89 1.90 6.91
N HIS A 107 14.79 0.60 6.66
CA HIS A 107 13.57 -0.01 6.10
C HIS A 107 12.40 0.08 7.09
N LEU A 108 12.63 -0.16 8.39
CA LEU A 108 11.61 0.01 9.41
C LEU A 108 11.09 1.46 9.47
N LYS A 109 11.98 2.45 9.37
CA LYS A 109 11.60 3.87 9.26
C LYS A 109 10.71 4.13 8.04
N PHE A 110 11.00 3.50 6.91
CA PHE A 110 10.16 3.59 5.71
C PHE A 110 8.74 3.03 5.95
N PHE A 111 8.61 1.83 6.54
CA PHE A 111 7.30 1.28 6.91
C PHE A 111 6.52 2.16 7.90
N ASN A 112 7.22 2.75 8.88
CA ASN A 112 6.62 3.67 9.86
C ASN A 112 6.08 4.97 9.23
N GLN A 113 6.61 5.37 8.06
CA GLN A 113 6.20 6.59 7.35
C GLN A 113 5.09 6.35 6.32
N MET A 114 4.76 5.10 6.01
CA MET A 114 3.65 4.77 5.12
C MET A 114 2.33 5.29 5.69
N LYS A 115 1.43 5.69 4.79
CA LYS A 115 0.11 6.19 5.14
C LYS A 115 -0.90 5.05 5.12
N ASP A 116 -1.91 5.13 5.97
CA ASP A 116 -3.04 4.22 5.91
C ASP A 116 -3.92 4.47 4.67
N TYR A 117 -4.05 5.75 4.30
CA TYR A 117 -4.75 6.20 3.10
C TYR A 117 -4.23 7.57 2.66
N PHE A 118 -4.61 8.00 1.47
CA PHE A 118 -4.35 9.34 0.95
C PHE A 118 -5.55 9.85 0.16
N VAL A 119 -5.90 11.12 0.32
CA VAL A 119 -6.91 11.80 -0.48
C VAL A 119 -6.21 12.91 -1.27
N ASP A 120 -6.36 12.91 -2.60
CA ASP A 120 -5.74 13.91 -3.46
C ASP A 120 -6.57 15.20 -3.58
N GLU A 121 -6.01 16.17 -4.30
CA GLU A 121 -6.64 17.46 -4.59
C GLU A 121 -7.96 17.39 -5.38
N ASN A 122 -8.25 16.24 -6.00
CA ASN A 122 -9.48 16.01 -6.78
C ASN A 122 -10.51 15.19 -5.99
N ASN A 123 -10.27 14.98 -4.69
CA ASN A 123 -11.08 14.13 -3.82
C ASN A 123 -11.13 12.67 -4.30
N ASN A 124 -10.00 12.12 -4.74
CA ASN A 124 -9.85 10.68 -4.96
C ASN A 124 -9.24 10.04 -3.71
N LEU A 125 -9.87 8.98 -3.21
CA LEU A 125 -9.34 8.17 -2.11
C LEU A 125 -8.44 7.05 -2.64
N PHE A 126 -7.22 6.99 -2.12
CA PHE A 126 -6.26 5.92 -2.29
C PHE A 126 -6.08 5.19 -0.97
N ILE A 127 -6.40 3.90 -0.97
CA ILE A 127 -6.41 3.05 0.22
C ILE A 127 -6.14 1.61 -0.24
N HIS A 128 -5.42 0.83 0.56
CA HIS A 128 -5.05 -0.52 0.18
C HIS A 128 -6.27 -1.44 0.10
N ALA A 129 -7.09 -1.46 1.17
CA ALA A 129 -8.26 -2.32 1.26
C ALA A 129 -9.56 -1.53 1.25
N GLY A 130 -9.81 -0.79 2.33
CA GLY A 130 -11.09 -0.13 2.54
C GLY A 130 -11.24 0.39 3.96
N PHE A 131 -12.47 0.78 4.30
CA PHE A 131 -12.80 1.22 5.64
C PHE A 131 -14.24 0.81 5.92
N SER A 132 -14.60 0.71 7.20
CA SER A 132 -15.92 0.30 7.69
C SER A 132 -16.82 1.50 8.03
N SER A 133 -16.23 2.63 8.44
CA SER A 133 -16.95 3.81 8.91
C SER A 133 -17.93 4.41 7.89
N MET A 134 -19.09 4.88 8.37
CA MET A 134 -20.08 5.58 7.54
C MET A 134 -19.72 7.05 7.29
N HIS A 135 -18.72 7.58 8.00
CA HIS A 135 -18.32 8.99 7.97
C HIS A 135 -16.94 9.19 7.35
N GLY A 136 -16.50 8.26 6.50
CA GLY A 136 -15.23 8.32 5.79
C GLY A 136 -14.06 7.70 6.54
N PRO A 137 -12.89 7.57 5.88
CA PRO A 137 -11.72 6.91 6.45
C PRO A 137 -11.15 7.66 7.67
N GLU A 138 -11.30 8.98 7.75
CA GLU A 138 -10.87 9.79 8.89
C GLU A 138 -11.62 9.45 10.19
N LYS A 139 -12.82 8.86 10.08
CA LYS A 139 -13.64 8.40 11.21
C LYS A 139 -13.63 6.87 11.35
N GLU A 140 -12.64 6.20 10.78
CA GLU A 140 -12.45 4.78 11.00
C GLU A 140 -11.99 4.51 12.44
N HIS A 141 -12.67 3.58 13.11
CA HIS A 141 -12.35 3.25 14.49
C HIS A 141 -11.18 2.27 14.59
N TYR A 142 -11.10 1.31 13.66
CA TYR A 142 -10.06 0.30 13.64
C TYR A 142 -9.11 0.56 12.49
N GLN A 143 -7.90 1.06 12.77
CA GLN A 143 -6.89 1.38 11.75
C GLN A 143 -6.54 0.16 10.87
N THR A 144 -6.60 -1.05 11.44
CA THR A 144 -6.40 -2.28 10.66
C THR A 144 -7.41 -2.40 9.50
N ASN A 145 -8.60 -1.81 9.58
CA ASN A 145 -9.53 -1.89 8.45
C ASN A 145 -8.94 -1.31 7.15
N PHE A 146 -8.03 -0.34 7.23
CA PHE A 146 -7.37 0.24 6.06
C PHE A 146 -6.60 -0.78 5.21
N SER A 147 -6.07 -1.83 5.84
CA SER A 147 -5.31 -2.88 5.16
C SER A 147 -6.08 -4.21 5.04
N TRP A 148 -7.10 -4.47 5.88
CA TRP A 148 -7.81 -5.75 5.90
C TRP A 148 -9.29 -5.69 5.45
N ASP A 149 -10.01 -4.59 5.65
CA ASP A 149 -11.45 -4.53 5.35
C ASP A 149 -11.73 -4.49 3.85
N ARG A 150 -12.48 -5.47 3.35
CA ARG A 150 -12.88 -5.56 1.93
C ARG A 150 -14.33 -5.12 1.69
N THR A 151 -15.06 -4.71 2.74
CA THR A 151 -16.50 -4.42 2.64
C THR A 151 -16.80 -3.21 1.75
N LEU A 152 -15.94 -2.19 1.75
CA LEU A 152 -16.05 -1.03 0.85
C LEU A 152 -15.98 -1.46 -0.62
N TRP A 153 -15.01 -2.31 -0.95
CA TRP A 153 -14.80 -2.82 -2.30
C TRP A 153 -15.95 -3.72 -2.75
N GLU A 154 -16.36 -4.66 -1.89
CA GLU A 154 -17.51 -5.53 -2.15
C GLU A 154 -18.78 -4.73 -2.43
N MET A 155 -19.06 -3.70 -1.61
CA MET A 155 -20.18 -2.79 -1.83
C MET A 155 -20.07 -2.08 -3.19
N ALA A 156 -18.89 -1.55 -3.54
CA ALA A 156 -18.68 -0.84 -4.80
C ALA A 156 -18.89 -1.75 -6.02
N LEU A 157 -18.54 -3.04 -5.91
CA LEU A 157 -18.74 -4.04 -6.97
C LEU A 157 -20.22 -4.40 -7.19
N ILE A 158 -20.99 -4.54 -6.10
CA ILE A 158 -22.38 -5.02 -6.17
C ILE A 158 -23.41 -3.88 -6.29
N MET A 159 -23.01 -2.63 -6.07
CA MET A 159 -23.90 -1.48 -6.15
C MET A 159 -24.50 -1.34 -7.56
N ASP A 160 -25.80 -1.02 -7.63
CA ASP A 160 -26.47 -0.71 -8.88
C ASP A 160 -25.90 0.58 -9.49
N LYS A 161 -25.14 0.41 -10.58
CA LYS A 161 -24.46 1.50 -11.31
C LYS A 161 -25.43 2.51 -11.95
N ARG A 162 -26.73 2.23 -11.96
CA ARG A 162 -27.78 3.16 -12.44
C ARG A 162 -28.16 4.20 -11.38
N ILE A 163 -27.85 3.96 -10.10
CA ILE A 163 -28.10 4.92 -9.03
C ILE A 163 -27.16 6.11 -9.21
N LYS A 164 -27.75 7.30 -9.40
CA LYS A 164 -26.99 8.54 -9.56
C LYS A 164 -26.39 9.01 -8.24
N LYS A 165 -25.25 9.71 -8.29
CA LYS A 165 -24.51 10.22 -7.10
C LYS A 165 -25.34 11.15 -6.20
N ASP A 166 -26.33 11.84 -6.75
CA ASP A 166 -27.25 12.73 -6.04
C ASP A 166 -28.48 12.01 -5.44
N SER A 167 -28.62 10.70 -5.66
CA SER A 167 -29.72 9.90 -5.12
C SER A 167 -29.58 9.69 -3.61
N ASN A 168 -30.71 9.71 -2.89
CA ASN A 168 -30.76 9.27 -1.48
C ASN A 168 -30.39 7.79 -1.29
N LEU A 169 -30.44 6.98 -2.36
CA LEU A 169 -30.03 5.58 -2.34
C LEU A 169 -28.54 5.39 -2.65
N TYR A 170 -27.83 6.47 -3.04
CA TYR A 170 -26.40 6.37 -3.30
C TYR A 170 -25.66 6.17 -1.98
N PRO A 171 -24.84 5.11 -1.83
CA PRO A 171 -24.11 4.86 -0.60
C PRO A 171 -23.16 6.01 -0.28
N LYS A 172 -23.50 6.78 0.77
CA LYS A 172 -22.73 7.96 1.19
C LYS A 172 -21.26 7.65 1.45
N LYS A 173 -20.97 6.44 1.93
CA LYS A 173 -19.63 5.95 2.22
C LYS A 173 -18.68 5.98 1.00
N VAL A 174 -19.19 5.92 -0.23
CA VAL A 174 -18.38 5.96 -1.48
C VAL A 174 -18.04 7.39 -1.92
N ILE A 175 -18.55 8.41 -1.22
CA ILE A 175 -18.33 9.83 -1.53
C ILE A 175 -17.90 10.64 -0.32
N THR A 176 -17.66 9.98 0.82
CA THR A 176 -17.23 10.63 2.06
C THR A 176 -15.77 10.27 2.31
N PHE A 177 -14.88 11.15 1.88
CA PHE A 177 -13.44 11.14 2.13
C PHE A 177 -12.91 12.57 1.91
#